data_AF-A0A348N1F9-F1
#
_entry.id   AF-A0A348N1F9-F1
#
_cell.length_a   1.000
_cell.length_b   1.000
_cell.length_c   1.000
_cell.angle_alpha   90.00
_cell.angle_beta   90.00
_cell.angle_gamma   90.00
#
_symmetry.space_group_name_H-M   'P 1'
#
loop_
_entity.id
_entity.type
_entity.pdbx_description
1 polymer ?
#
loop_
_entity_poly.entity_id
_entity_poly.type
_entity_poly.pdbx_seq_one_letter_code
_entity_poly.pdbx_strand_id
1 'polypeptide(L)'
;MIQSIKAFVTEQLAIILMIMLCMSSALAVIYIKHHSRATFVALQKLEADRDQLNENWEKLLIEHSTWSRPDYIEQRARQELGMVIPATRDIQVLQ
;
A
#
# COMPACT_ATOMS: atom_id res chain seq x y z
N MET A 1 6.82 45.41 51.05
CA MET A 1 8.11 45.08 50.37
C MET A 1 8.13 43.61 49.88
N ILE A 2 7.89 42.62 50.75
CA ILE A 2 7.92 41.18 50.38
C ILE A 2 6.88 40.79 49.31
N GLN A 3 5.71 41.42 49.31
CA GLN A 3 4.63 41.11 48.37
C GLN A 3 4.95 41.54 46.93
N SER A 4 5.69 42.65 46.75
CA SER A 4 6.17 43.10 45.44
C SER A 4 7.25 42.18 44.87
N ILE A 5 8.10 41.60 45.74
CA ILE A 5 9.13 40.64 45.33
C ILE A 5 8.50 39.35 44.81
N LYS A 6 7.50 38.81 45.53
CA LYS A 6 6.80 37.58 45.08
C LYS A 6 6.14 37.77 43.71
N ALA A 7 5.43 38.89 43.50
CA ALA A 7 4.78 39.16 42.21
C ALA A 7 5.80 39.24 41.06
N PHE A 8 6.94 39.90 41.28
CA PHE A 8 8.01 39.98 40.29
C PHE A 8 8.63 38.61 39.95
N VAL A 9 8.81 37.74 40.95
CA VAL A 9 9.35 36.39 40.75
C VAL A 9 8.37 35.49 40.00
N THR A 10 7.07 35.56 40.28
CA THR A 10 6.04 34.73 39.62
C THR A 10 5.96 35.03 38.12
N GLU A 11 5.98 36.31 37.73
CA GLU A 11 5.95 36.74 36.33
C GLU A 11 7.18 36.23 35.56
N GLN A 12 8.38 36.36 36.15
CA GLN A 12 9.60 35.83 35.53
C GLN A 12 9.59 34.31 35.41
N LEU A 13 9.08 33.61 36.42
CA LEU A 13 8.97 32.15 36.39
C LEU A 13 8.04 31.69 35.25
N ALA A 14 6.92 32.39 35.04
CA ALA A 14 5.98 32.09 33.97
C ALA A 14 6.61 32.24 32.58
N ILE A 15 7.39 33.31 32.37
CA ILE A 15 8.10 33.54 31.10
C ILE A 15 9.15 32.45 30.85
N ILE A 16 9.95 32.11 31.86
CA ILE A 16 10.97 31.05 31.75
C ILE A 16 10.31 29.70 31.43
N LEU A 17 9.18 29.40 32.06
CA LEU A 17 8.43 28.17 31.82
C LEU A 17 7.86 28.12 30.39
N MET A 18 7.33 29.24 29.88
CA MET A 18 6.89 29.36 28.48
C MET A 18 8.04 29.13 27.49
N ILE A 19 9.21 29.72 27.74
CA ILE A 19 10.40 29.52 26.90
C ILE A 19 10.80 28.04 26.92
N MET A 20 10.84 27.42 28.09
CA MET A 20 11.19 26.00 28.21
C MET A 20 10.20 25.10 27.45
N LEU A 21 8.89 25.38 27.56
CA LEU A 21 7.86 24.66 26.82
C LEU A 21 8.07 24.78 25.31
N CYS A 22 8.28 26.01 24.80
CA CYS A 22 8.55 26.24 23.39
C CYS A 22 9.79 25.50 22.90
N MET A 23 10.88 25.52 23.67
CA MET A 23 12.10 24.77 23.34
C MET A 23 11.84 23.27 23.31
N SER A 24 11.15 22.72 24.31
CA SER A 24 10.81 21.29 24.33
C SER A 24 9.92 20.88 23.15
N SER A 25 8.98 21.73 22.75
CA SER A 25 8.12 21.50 21.59
C SER A 25 8.94 21.47 20.30
N ALA A 26 9.84 22.43 20.11
CA ALA A 26 10.72 22.47 18.95
C ALA A 26 11.60 21.20 18.86
N LEU A 27 12.19 20.77 19.98
CA LEU A 27 12.99 19.54 20.03
C LEU A 27 12.14 18.30 19.75
N ALA A 28 10.94 18.21 20.34
CA ALA A 28 10.02 17.10 20.13
C ALA A 28 9.64 16.95 18.66
N VAL A 29 9.33 18.05 17.97
CA VAL A 29 9.01 18.03 16.53
C VAL A 29 10.19 17.53 15.70
N ILE A 30 11.42 17.98 16.01
CA ILE A 30 12.63 17.52 15.30
C ILE A 30 12.84 16.02 15.53
N TYR A 31 12.69 15.56 16.77
CA TYR A 31 12.85 14.15 17.13
C TYR A 31 11.83 13.26 16.42
N ILE A 32 10.55 13.64 16.45
CA ILE A 32 9.47 12.93 15.77
C ILE A 32 9.73 12.88 14.27
N LYS A 33 10.15 13.99 13.66
CA LYS A 33 10.47 14.04 12.22
C LYS A 33 11.64 13.12 11.86
N HIS A 34 12.69 13.10 12.69
CA HIS A 34 13.85 12.23 12.45
C HIS A 34 13.48 10.75 12.58
N HIS A 35 12.73 10.39 13.62
CA HIS A 35 12.29 9.01 13.85
C HIS A 35 11.32 8.54 12.76
N SER A 36 10.37 9.40 12.37
CA SER A 36 9.42 9.12 11.29
C SER A 36 10.13 8.82 9.97
N ARG A 37 11.24 9.50 9.66
CA ARG A 37 11.99 9.26 8.42
C ARG A 37 12.58 7.85 8.35
N ALA A 38 13.10 7.31 9.45
CA ALA A 38 13.67 5.96 9.47
C ALA A 38 12.60 4.88 9.28
N THR A 39 11.48 4.99 10.02
CA THR A 39 10.35 4.06 9.90
C THR A 39 9.69 4.15 8.52
N PHE A 40 9.59 5.35 7.94
CA PHE A 40 9.02 5.56 6.62
C PHE A 40 9.89 4.96 5.51
N VAL A 41 11.21 5.07 5.60
CA VAL A 41 12.12 4.45 4.61
C VAL A 41 12.01 2.92 4.62
N ALA A 42 11.87 2.31 5.81
CA ALA A 42 11.68 0.87 5.92
C ALA A 42 10.34 0.43 5.28
N LEU A 43 9.27 1.17 5.53
CA LEU A 43 7.97 0.93 4.91
C LEU A 43 8.04 1.07 3.38
N GLN A 44 8.62 2.16 2.90
CA GLN A 44 8.74 2.46 1.48
C GLN A 44 9.56 1.39 0.72
N LYS A 45 10.57 0.81 1.36
CA LYS A 45 11.34 -0.30 0.77
C LYS A 45 10.47 -1.55 0.59
N LEU A 46 9.68 -1.91 1.61
CA LEU A 46 8.83 -3.10 1.55
C LEU A 46 7.70 -2.93 0.53
N GLU A 47 7.14 -1.72 0.42
CA GLU A 47 6.17 -1.38 -0.63
C GLU A 47 6.79 -1.52 -2.03
N ALA A 48 8.00 -1.00 -2.25
CA ALA A 48 8.69 -1.13 -3.53
C ALA A 48 8.95 -2.59 -3.92
N ASP A 49 9.39 -3.43 -2.98
CA ASP A 49 9.61 -4.86 -3.23
C ASP A 49 8.29 -5.57 -3.61
N ARG A 50 7.19 -5.23 -2.92
CA ARG A 50 5.86 -5.77 -3.21
C ARG A 50 5.37 -5.35 -4.61
N ASP A 51 5.53 -4.08 -4.95
CA ASP A 51 5.06 -3.55 -6.22
C ASP A 51 5.87 -4.16 -7.39
N GLN A 52 7.18 -4.34 -7.23
CA GLN A 52 8.01 -5.05 -8.20
C GLN A 52 7.55 -6.50 -8.42
N LEU A 53 7.19 -7.21 -7.34
CA LEU A 53 6.68 -8.57 -7.45
C LEU A 53 5.32 -8.61 -8.15
N ASN A 54 4.44 -7.64 -7.88
CA ASN A 54 3.13 -7.54 -8.51
C ASN A 54 3.25 -7.26 -10.02
N GLU A 55 4.14 -6.35 -10.43
CA GLU A 55 4.41 -6.12 -11.86
C GLU A 55 4.88 -7.39 -12.57
N ASN A 56 5.80 -8.14 -11.94
CA ASN A 56 6.31 -9.38 -12.52
C ASN A 56 5.20 -10.45 -12.62
N TRP A 57 4.34 -10.54 -11.60
CA TRP A 57 3.20 -11.44 -11.60
C TRP A 57 2.18 -11.07 -12.68
N GLU A 58 1.86 -9.78 -12.85
CA GLU A 58 0.96 -9.31 -13.90
C GLU A 58 1.50 -9.60 -15.29
N LYS A 59 2.80 -9.42 -15.53
CA LYS A 59 3.46 -9.81 -16.78
C LYS A 59 3.32 -11.32 -17.03
N LEU A 60 3.60 -12.14 -16.03
CA LEU A 60 3.47 -13.60 -16.12
C LEU A 60 2.01 -14.02 -16.38
N LEU A 61 1.04 -13.33 -15.77
CA LEU A 61 -0.38 -13.60 -15.98
C LEU A 61 -0.80 -13.26 -17.41
N ILE A 62 -0.28 -12.17 -17.98
CA ILE A 62 -0.51 -11.81 -19.38
C ILE A 62 0.12 -12.87 -20.30
N GLU A 63 1.33 -13.31 -20.00
CA GLU A 63 1.98 -14.42 -20.70
C GLU A 63 1.11 -15.69 -20.65
N HIS A 64 0.58 -16.07 -19.48
CA HIS A 64 -0.24 -17.28 -19.33
C HIS A 64 -1.65 -17.12 -19.92
N SER A 65 -2.27 -15.95 -19.83
CA SER A 65 -3.58 -15.69 -20.45
C SER A 65 -3.51 -15.81 -21.98
N THR A 66 -2.35 -15.53 -22.56
CA THR A 66 -2.09 -15.74 -24.01
C THR A 66 -1.99 -17.23 -24.37
N TRP A 67 -1.68 -18.09 -23.39
CA TRP A 67 -1.56 -19.55 -23.54
C TRP A 67 -2.81 -20.31 -23.05
N SER A 68 -3.74 -19.64 -22.35
CA SER A 68 -5.08 -20.15 -22.04
C SER A 68 -6.01 -20.14 -23.26
N ARG A 69 -5.44 -20.32 -24.45
CA ARG A 69 -6.18 -20.59 -25.68
C ARG A 69 -6.96 -21.90 -25.49
N PRO A 70 -8.30 -21.88 -25.61
CA PRO A 70 -9.13 -23.09 -25.64
C PRO A 70 -8.71 -24.07 -26.75
N ASP A 71 -7.90 -23.60 -27.70
CA ASP A 71 -7.36 -24.29 -28.86
C ASP A 71 -6.77 -25.68 -28.53
N TYR A 72 -6.14 -25.88 -27.36
CA TYR A 72 -5.57 -27.19 -27.02
C TYR A 72 -6.63 -28.25 -26.68
N ILE A 73 -7.72 -27.86 -26.02
CA ILE A 73 -8.82 -28.77 -25.68
C ILE A 73 -9.71 -28.97 -26.90
N GLU A 74 -9.98 -27.91 -27.68
CA GLU A 74 -10.78 -28.00 -28.89
C GLU A 74 -10.10 -28.86 -29.97
N GLN A 75 -8.79 -28.71 -30.16
CA GLN A 75 -8.05 -29.49 -31.15
C GLN A 75 -8.00 -30.97 -30.76
N ARG A 76 -7.77 -31.30 -29.47
CA ARG A 76 -7.79 -32.70 -29.00
C ARG A 76 -9.22 -33.29 -29.06
N ALA A 77 -10.26 -32.54 -28.70
CA ALA A 77 -11.64 -33.01 -28.81
C ALA A 77 -12.11 -33.21 -30.27
N ARG A 78 -11.65 -32.37 -31.20
CA ARG A 78 -11.93 -32.54 -32.63
C ARG A 78 -11.18 -33.73 -33.23
N GLN A 79 -9.92 -33.95 -32.83
CA GLN A 79 -9.06 -35.00 -33.38
C GLN A 79 -9.29 -36.38 -32.75
N GLU A 80 -9.43 -36.48 -31.43
CA GLU A 80 -9.60 -37.76 -30.72
C GLU A 80 -11.07 -38.17 -30.57
N LEU A 81 -11.98 -37.21 -30.40
CA LEU A 81 -13.41 -37.49 -30.16
C LEU A 81 -14.29 -37.18 -31.38
N GLY A 82 -13.72 -36.69 -32.48
CA GLY A 82 -14.45 -36.40 -33.72
C GLY A 82 -15.54 -35.32 -33.57
N MET A 83 -15.45 -34.47 -32.54
CA MET A 83 -16.48 -33.46 -32.28
C MET A 83 -16.54 -32.43 -33.41
N VAL A 84 -17.75 -32.25 -33.96
CA VAL A 84 -18.08 -31.23 -34.96
C VAL A 84 -19.10 -30.28 -34.33
N ILE A 85 -18.93 -28.97 -34.53
CA ILE A 85 -19.89 -27.97 -34.04
C ILE A 85 -21.20 -28.16 -34.82
N PRO A 86 -22.31 -28.56 -34.18
CA PRO A 86 -23.55 -28.84 -34.88
C PRO A 86 -24.15 -27.54 -35.43
N ALA A 87 -24.66 -27.59 -36.66
CA ALA A 87 -25.39 -26.47 -37.24
C ALA A 87 -26.67 -26.23 -36.44
N THR A 88 -27.13 -24.97 -36.37
CA THR A 88 -28.28 -24.47 -35.58
C THR A 88 -29.60 -25.25 -35.78
N ARG A 89 -29.66 -26.17 -36.76
CA ARG A 89 -30.79 -27.04 -37.07
C ARG A 89 -30.93 -28.29 -36.19
N ASP A 90 -29.88 -28.68 -35.46
CA ASP A 90 -29.88 -29.92 -34.65
C ASP A 90 -29.98 -29.68 -33.12
N ILE A 91 -30.23 -28.44 -32.70
CA ILE A 91 -30.41 -28.11 -31.28
C ILE A 91 -31.86 -28.41 -30.90
N GLN A 92 -32.13 -29.61 -30.38
CA GLN A 92 -33.38 -29.91 -29.70
C GLN A 92 -33.24 -29.59 -28.21
N VAL A 93 -33.96 -28.55 -27.77
CA VAL A 93 -34.11 -28.23 -26.35
C VAL A 93 -35.11 -29.23 -25.79
N LEU A 94 -34.63 -30.20 -25.00
CA LEU A 94 -35.50 -31.07 -24.23
C LEU A 94 -36.14 -30.23 -23.12
N GLN A 95 -37.46 -30.11 -23.19
CA GLN A 95 -38.30 -29.34 -22.26
C GLN A 95 -38.63 -30.16 -21.01
#